data_AF-A0A6G2PVP3-F1
#
_entry.id   AF-A0A6G2PVP3-F1
#
_cell.length_a   1.000
_cell.length_b   1.000
_cell.length_c   1.000
_cell.angle_alpha   90.00
_cell.angle_beta   90.00
_cell.angle_gamma   90.00
#
_symmetry.space_group_name_H-M   'P 1'
#
loop_
_entity.id
_entity.type
_entity.pdbx_description
1 polymer ?
#
loop_
_entity_poly.entity_id
_entity_poly.type
_entity_poly.pdbx_seq_one_letter_code
_entity_poly.pdbx_strand_id
1 'polypeptide(L)'
;AAVSAATTVAATVTAGTGYGWIGALGTPVSPQNWALTSLLGRATGHLLDRLGSGLAPLAVPGWHLLGLLATAVAILLIWLRLRLKPVYALGLSLLVVAVFGPAIRPWYVLWGLFLIAAAAPSTSVGHRVAALAGVLALAVLPSGGPADAGQLVLAVCGGLLGVVVLWQA
;
A
#
# COMPACT_ATOMS: atom_id res chain seq x y z
N ALA A 1 -20.49 -2.18 -11.32
CA ALA A 1 -20.54 -3.28 -10.33
C ALA A 1 -20.50 -4.65 -11.01
N ALA A 2 -21.51 -5.01 -11.83
CA ALA A 2 -21.59 -6.34 -12.47
C ALA A 2 -20.36 -6.69 -13.32
N VAL A 3 -19.88 -5.77 -14.18
CA VAL A 3 -18.69 -5.99 -15.00
C VAL A 3 -17.45 -6.25 -14.14
N SER A 4 -17.19 -5.41 -13.14
CA SER A 4 -16.04 -5.57 -12.23
C SER A 4 -16.10 -6.90 -11.47
N ALA A 5 -17.28 -7.28 -10.96
CA ALA A 5 -17.48 -8.57 -10.30
C ALA A 5 -17.20 -9.74 -11.25
N ALA A 6 -17.74 -9.69 -12.47
CA ALA A 6 -17.48 -10.70 -13.49
C ALA A 6 -15.99 -10.79 -13.85
N THR A 7 -15.30 -9.65 -13.99
CA THR A 7 -13.85 -9.61 -14.24
C THR A 7 -13.07 -10.22 -13.09
N THR A 8 -13.38 -9.90 -11.84
CA THR A 8 -12.72 -10.47 -10.66
C THR A 8 -12.93 -11.99 -10.59
N VAL A 9 -14.15 -12.46 -10.83
CA VAL A 9 -14.48 -13.89 -10.87
C VAL A 9 -13.68 -14.58 -11.97
N ALA A 10 -13.76 -14.07 -13.20
CA ALA A 10 -13.05 -14.64 -14.35
C ALA A 10 -11.53 -14.70 -14.10
N ALA A 11 -10.92 -13.60 -13.62
CA ALA A 11 -9.50 -13.53 -13.35
C ALA A 11 -9.06 -14.50 -12.24
N THR A 12 -9.88 -14.69 -11.22
CA THR A 12 -9.59 -15.63 -10.11
C THR A 12 -9.66 -17.08 -10.60
N VAL A 13 -10.65 -17.40 -11.43
CA VAL A 13 -10.80 -18.72 -12.03
C VAL A 13 -9.65 -19.01 -13.00
N THR A 14 -9.33 -18.07 -13.90
CA THR A 14 -8.26 -18.28 -14.90
C THR A 14 -6.87 -18.35 -14.26
N ALA A 15 -6.61 -17.57 -13.22
CA ALA A 15 -5.34 -17.62 -12.50
C ALA A 15 -5.23 -18.85 -11.58
N GLY A 16 -6.33 -19.58 -11.33
CA GLY A 16 -6.35 -20.76 -10.45
C GLY A 16 -6.04 -20.44 -8.99
N THR A 17 -6.18 -19.18 -8.56
CA THR A 17 -5.77 -18.71 -7.22
C THR A 17 -6.81 -19.00 -6.14
N GLY A 18 -8.05 -19.31 -6.53
CA GLY A 18 -9.16 -19.57 -5.61
C GLY A 18 -9.60 -18.35 -4.80
N TYR A 19 -10.52 -18.56 -3.85
CA TYR A 19 -11.15 -17.48 -3.06
C TYR A 19 -10.64 -17.39 -1.61
N GLY A 20 -9.52 -18.03 -1.28
CA GLY A 20 -8.96 -18.03 0.08
C GLY A 20 -8.63 -16.62 0.61
N TRP A 21 -8.40 -15.65 -0.28
CA TRP A 21 -8.20 -14.25 0.08
C TRP A 21 -9.39 -13.61 0.79
N ILE A 22 -10.62 -14.10 0.58
CA ILE A 22 -11.82 -13.59 1.27
C ILE A 22 -11.72 -13.90 2.76
N GLY A 23 -11.36 -15.13 3.12
CA GLY A 23 -11.13 -15.51 4.52
C GLY A 23 -9.98 -14.72 5.14
N ALA A 24 -8.95 -14.43 4.36
CA ALA A 24 -7.82 -13.61 4.82
C ALA A 24 -8.21 -12.17 5.18
N LEU A 25 -9.31 -11.63 4.66
CA LEU A 25 -9.82 -10.30 5.07
C LEU A 25 -10.20 -10.22 6.55
N GLY A 26 -10.57 -11.35 7.17
CA GLY A 26 -10.87 -11.43 8.59
C GLY A 26 -9.63 -11.52 9.49
N THR A 27 -8.43 -11.58 8.90
CA THR A 27 -7.19 -11.70 9.67
C THR A 27 -6.95 -10.42 10.46
N PRO A 28 -6.81 -10.48 11.78
CA PRO A 28 -6.50 -9.31 12.59
C PRO A 28 -5.20 -8.66 12.11
N VAL A 29 -5.19 -7.33 12.12
CA VAL A 29 -3.96 -6.57 11.83
C VAL A 29 -2.92 -6.92 12.88
N SER A 30 -1.74 -7.37 12.43
CA SER A 30 -0.63 -7.69 13.31
C SER A 30 -0.30 -6.50 14.24
N PRO A 31 -0.13 -6.72 15.56
CA PRO A 31 0.20 -5.65 16.50
C PRO A 31 1.50 -4.91 16.16
N GLN A 32 2.44 -5.59 15.51
CA GLN A 32 3.74 -5.07 15.07
C GLN A 32 3.70 -4.43 13.68
N ASN A 33 2.51 -4.25 13.11
CA ASN A 33 2.35 -3.55 11.83
C ASN A 33 2.78 -2.08 11.94
N TRP A 34 3.46 -1.62 10.90
CA TRP A 34 4.04 -0.28 10.78
C TRP A 34 3.12 0.71 10.06
N ALA A 35 1.82 0.44 9.95
CA ALA A 35 0.90 1.40 9.34
C ALA A 35 0.86 2.68 10.17
N LEU A 36 0.78 3.81 9.48
CA LEU A 36 0.73 5.13 10.10
C LEU A 36 -0.41 5.22 11.13
N THR A 37 -1.58 4.74 10.76
CA THR A 37 -2.77 4.72 11.63
C THR A 37 -2.57 3.83 12.86
N SER A 38 -1.96 2.66 12.72
CA SER A 38 -1.62 1.79 13.86
C SER A 38 -0.54 2.38 14.76
N LEU A 39 0.49 3.01 14.19
CA LEU A 39 1.55 3.67 14.95
C LEU A 39 1.02 4.83 15.78
N LEU A 40 0.23 5.72 15.16
CA LEU A 40 -0.43 6.82 15.84
C LEU A 40 -1.43 6.30 16.88
N GLY A 41 -2.20 5.27 16.53
CA GLY A 41 -3.07 4.54 17.45
C GLY A 41 -2.37 4.06 18.72
N ARG A 42 -1.25 3.38 18.56
CA ARG A 42 -0.46 2.88 19.71
C ARG A 42 0.15 4.04 20.51
N ALA A 43 0.71 5.05 19.84
CA ALA A 43 1.29 6.20 20.52
C ALA A 43 0.25 6.98 21.35
N THR A 44 -0.93 7.23 20.78
CA THR A 44 -2.05 7.86 21.48
C THR A 44 -2.59 6.97 22.60
N GLY A 45 -2.70 5.65 22.38
CA GLY A 45 -3.12 4.70 23.40
C GLY A 45 -2.17 4.70 24.61
N HIS A 46 -0.86 4.66 24.39
CA HIS A 46 0.14 4.76 25.46
C HIS A 46 0.07 6.08 26.23
N LEU A 47 -0.22 7.19 25.55
CA LEU A 47 -0.37 8.48 26.21
C LEU A 47 -1.64 8.51 27.08
N LEU A 48 -2.76 8.01 26.57
CA LEU A 48 -4.04 7.95 27.30
C LEU A 48 -3.96 7.03 28.53
N ASP A 49 -3.25 5.91 28.41
CA ASP A 49 -3.04 4.97 29.50
C ASP A 49 -2.23 5.59 30.64
N ARG A 50 -1.15 6.32 30.30
CA ARG A 50 -0.36 7.10 31.29
C ARG A 50 -1.18 8.18 31.99
N LEU A 51 -2.22 8.69 31.35
CA LEU A 51 -3.14 9.67 31.92
C LEU A 51 -4.29 9.02 32.71
N GLY A 52 -4.31 7.70 32.85
CA GLY A 52 -5.38 6.96 33.54
C GLY A 52 -6.73 6.99 32.81
N SER A 53 -6.73 7.28 31.51
CA SER A 53 -7.96 7.39 30.73
C SER A 53 -8.47 6.02 30.29
N GLY A 54 -9.75 5.73 30.59
CA GLY A 54 -10.44 4.54 30.06
C GLY A 54 -10.59 4.51 28.53
N LEU A 55 -10.18 5.57 27.83
CA LEU A 55 -10.23 5.66 26.36
C LEU A 55 -9.02 5.03 25.66
N ALA A 56 -7.98 4.61 26.40
CA ALA A 56 -6.77 4.02 25.82
C ALA A 56 -7.05 2.84 24.83
N PRO A 57 -8.00 1.91 25.10
CA PRO A 57 -8.33 0.83 24.17
C PRO A 57 -8.95 1.31 22.85
N LEU A 58 -9.57 2.49 22.83
CA LEU A 58 -10.25 3.06 21.67
C LEU A 58 -9.30 3.84 20.75
N ALA A 59 -8.06 4.11 21.18
CA ALA A 59 -7.11 4.90 20.40
C ALA A 59 -6.79 4.27 19.04
N VAL A 60 -6.46 2.98 18.99
CA VAL A 60 -6.13 2.28 17.74
C VAL A 60 -7.34 2.19 16.80
N PRO A 61 -8.53 1.71 17.22
CA PRO A 61 -9.73 1.73 16.38
C PRO A 61 -10.10 3.12 15.88
N GLY A 62 -9.95 4.16 16.73
CA GLY A 62 -10.21 5.55 16.36
C GLY A 62 -9.31 6.03 15.23
N TRP A 63 -8.00 5.76 15.32
CA TRP A 63 -7.05 6.09 14.25
C TRP A 63 -7.26 5.28 12.97
N HIS A 64 -7.68 4.02 13.07
CA HIS A 64 -8.07 3.24 11.89
C HIS A 64 -9.28 3.85 11.19
N LEU A 65 -10.31 4.26 11.94
CA LEU A 65 -11.49 4.92 11.38
C LEU A 65 -11.13 6.26 10.73
N LEU A 66 -10.30 7.08 11.37
CA LEU A 66 -9.80 8.34 10.81
C LEU A 66 -9.01 8.11 9.52
N GLY A 67 -8.16 7.08 9.47
CA GLY A 67 -7.44 6.70 8.26
C GLY A 67 -8.37 6.28 7.12
N LEU A 68 -9.42 5.51 7.40
CA LEU A 68 -10.42 5.11 6.42
C LEU A 68 -11.22 6.32 5.90
N LEU A 69 -11.58 7.25 6.78
CA LEU A 69 -12.24 8.51 6.39
C LEU A 69 -11.32 9.37 5.50
N ALA A 70 -10.06 9.54 5.89
CA ALA A 70 -9.06 10.25 5.10
C ALA A 70 -8.88 9.59 3.71
N THR A 71 -8.84 8.26 3.67
CA THR A 71 -8.77 7.48 2.43
C THR A 71 -9.97 7.76 1.54
N ALA A 72 -11.19 7.69 2.07
CA ALA A 72 -12.42 7.93 1.32
C ALA A 72 -12.46 9.34 0.73
N VAL A 73 -12.12 10.36 1.55
CA VAL A 73 -12.05 11.76 1.11
C VAL A 73 -10.99 11.95 0.02
N ALA A 74 -9.79 11.42 0.21
CA ALA A 74 -8.71 11.55 -0.77
C ALA A 74 -9.07 10.88 -2.11
N ILE A 75 -9.63 9.66 -2.07
CA ILE A 75 -10.12 8.98 -3.29
C ILE A 75 -11.20 9.82 -3.96
N LEU A 76 -12.18 10.32 -3.22
CA LEU A 76 -13.22 11.19 -3.79
C LEU A 76 -12.60 12.40 -4.50
N LEU A 77 -11.65 13.10 -3.85
CA LEU A 77 -10.98 14.26 -4.44
C LEU A 77 -10.17 13.90 -5.70
N ILE A 78 -9.44 12.78 -5.68
CA ILE A 78 -8.69 12.25 -6.83
C ILE A 78 -9.65 12.03 -8.00
N TRP A 79 -10.77 11.34 -7.77
CA TRP A 79 -11.77 11.03 -8.80
C TRP A 79 -12.67 12.20 -9.15
N LEU A 80 -12.67 13.31 -8.41
CA LEU A 80 -13.27 14.56 -8.87
C LEU A 80 -12.35 15.29 -9.86
N ARG A 81 -11.03 15.23 -9.65
CA ARG A 81 -10.04 15.96 -10.44
C ARG A 81 -9.52 15.20 -11.67
N LEU A 82 -9.42 13.88 -11.60
CA LEU A 82 -8.68 13.05 -12.57
C LEU A 82 -9.56 12.05 -13.32
N ARG A 83 -10.86 12.35 -13.47
CA ARG A 83 -11.84 11.45 -14.16
C ARG A 83 -11.40 11.02 -15.56
N LEU A 84 -10.74 11.91 -16.30
CA LEU A 84 -10.28 11.65 -17.66
C LEU A 84 -8.98 10.83 -17.72
N LYS A 85 -8.35 10.56 -16.57
CA LYS A 85 -7.12 9.76 -16.45
C LYS A 85 -7.34 8.61 -15.45
N PRO A 86 -8.25 7.66 -15.76
CA PRO A 86 -8.73 6.67 -14.79
C PRO A 86 -7.63 5.75 -14.26
N VAL A 87 -6.65 5.38 -15.09
CA VAL A 87 -5.52 4.51 -14.66
C VAL A 87 -4.60 5.24 -13.68
N TYR A 88 -4.31 6.51 -13.94
CA TYR A 88 -3.51 7.34 -13.06
C TYR A 88 -4.24 7.64 -11.74
N ALA A 89 -5.55 7.93 -11.80
CA ALA A 89 -6.41 8.10 -10.64
C ALA A 89 -6.48 6.83 -9.78
N LEU A 90 -6.54 5.65 -10.41
CA LEU A 90 -6.50 4.36 -9.72
C LEU A 90 -5.15 4.14 -9.01
N GLY A 91 -4.04 4.45 -9.68
CA GLY A 91 -2.70 4.35 -9.08
C GLY A 91 -2.54 5.22 -7.83
N LEU A 92 -3.01 6.47 -7.89
CA LEU A 92 -3.03 7.36 -6.72
C LEU A 92 -3.97 6.85 -5.63
N SER A 93 -5.13 6.30 -6.01
CA SER A 93 -6.08 5.73 -5.04
C SER A 93 -5.46 4.56 -4.26
N LEU A 94 -4.73 3.67 -4.95
CA LEU A 94 -4.04 2.55 -4.30
C LEU A 94 -2.91 3.02 -3.37
N LEU A 95 -2.18 4.08 -3.72
CA LEU A 95 -1.19 4.68 -2.82
C LEU A 95 -1.86 5.23 -1.55
N VAL A 96 -2.97 5.94 -1.67
CA VAL A 96 -3.72 6.47 -0.53
C VAL A 96 -4.16 5.32 0.38
N VAL A 97 -4.71 4.24 -0.19
CA VAL A 97 -5.10 3.04 0.58
C VAL A 97 -3.91 2.41 1.28
N ALA A 98 -2.74 2.31 0.63
CA ALA A 98 -1.54 1.74 1.24
C ALA A 98 -1.04 2.58 2.43
N VAL A 99 -1.09 3.91 2.32
CA VAL A 99 -0.56 4.85 3.34
C VAL A 99 -1.51 4.99 4.53
N PHE A 100 -2.80 5.16 4.28
CA PHE A 100 -3.81 5.42 5.31
C PHE A 100 -4.56 4.17 5.77
N GLY A 101 -4.30 3.03 5.14
CA GLY A 101 -4.88 1.75 5.54
C GLY A 101 -4.48 1.35 6.97
N PRO A 102 -5.26 0.48 7.62
CA PRO A 102 -4.96 -0.03 8.96
C PRO A 102 -3.75 -0.99 8.98
N ALA A 103 -3.38 -1.53 7.82
CA ALA A 103 -2.23 -2.41 7.64
C ALA A 103 -1.40 -1.97 6.44
N ILE A 104 -0.09 -1.89 6.60
CA ILE A 104 0.84 -1.61 5.51
C ILE A 104 1.91 -2.67 5.46
N ARG A 105 2.18 -3.16 4.25
CA ARG A 105 3.39 -3.93 3.95
C ARG A 105 4.17 -3.15 2.91
N PRO A 106 5.51 -3.19 2.91
CA PRO A 106 6.25 -2.22 2.11
C PRO A 106 6.00 -2.38 0.58
N TRP A 107 5.58 -3.57 0.12
CA TRP A 107 5.20 -3.81 -1.29
C TRP A 107 3.81 -3.26 -1.66
N TYR A 108 2.97 -2.85 -0.71
CA TYR A 108 1.66 -2.26 -1.02
C TYR A 108 1.79 -0.95 -1.79
N VAL A 109 2.89 -0.22 -1.57
CA VAL A 109 3.20 1.02 -2.31
C VAL A 109 3.36 0.72 -3.82
N LEU A 110 3.89 -0.45 -4.17
CA LEU A 110 4.08 -0.85 -5.58
C LEU A 110 2.77 -0.93 -6.35
N TRP A 111 1.66 -1.29 -5.68
CA TRP A 111 0.35 -1.37 -6.31
C TRP A 111 -0.03 -0.06 -7.00
N GLY A 112 0.25 1.07 -6.35
CA GLY A 112 0.01 2.38 -6.92
C GLY A 112 1.10 2.82 -7.88
N LEU A 113 2.38 2.60 -7.53
CA LEU A 113 3.51 3.06 -8.34
C LEU A 113 3.52 2.48 -9.75
N PHE A 114 3.19 1.19 -9.94
CA PHE A 114 3.14 0.60 -11.28
C PHE A 114 2.11 1.29 -12.18
N LEU A 115 0.92 1.58 -11.65
CA LEU A 115 -0.12 2.27 -12.42
C LEU A 115 0.23 3.74 -12.69
N ILE A 116 0.88 4.41 -11.74
CA ILE A 116 1.35 5.78 -11.90
C ILE A 116 2.46 5.84 -12.96
N ALA A 117 3.41 4.90 -12.94
CA ALA A 117 4.47 4.81 -13.94
C ALA A 117 3.90 4.64 -15.35
N ALA A 118 2.91 3.74 -15.49
CA ALA A 118 2.29 3.44 -16.78
C ALA A 118 1.41 4.57 -17.33
N ALA A 119 0.77 5.37 -16.46
CA ALA A 119 -0.23 6.36 -16.85
C ALA A 119 0.18 7.82 -16.53
N ALA A 120 1.47 8.06 -16.25
CA ALA A 120 1.96 9.38 -15.87
C ALA A 120 1.65 10.43 -16.94
N PRO A 121 1.17 11.62 -16.56
CA PRO A 121 0.92 12.72 -17.50
C PRO A 121 2.14 13.20 -18.28
N SER A 122 3.34 12.97 -17.75
CA SER A 122 4.60 13.33 -18.38
C SER A 122 5.55 12.13 -18.41
N THR A 123 6.31 12.03 -19.50
CA THR A 123 7.30 10.97 -19.70
C THR A 123 8.39 10.98 -18.64
N SER A 124 8.82 12.16 -18.17
CA SER A 124 9.82 12.28 -17.10
C SER A 124 9.31 11.72 -15.76
N VAL A 125 8.05 12.01 -15.40
CA VAL A 125 7.44 11.45 -14.17
C VAL A 125 7.26 9.94 -14.32
N GLY A 126 6.83 9.47 -15.50
CA GLY A 126 6.70 8.04 -15.79
C GLY A 126 8.01 7.29 -15.58
N HIS A 127 9.12 7.75 -16.17
CA HIS A 127 10.44 7.10 -16.02
C HIS A 127 10.94 7.11 -14.56
N ARG A 128 10.80 8.23 -13.84
CA ARG A 128 11.21 8.31 -12.42
C ARG A 128 10.42 7.35 -11.54
N VAL A 129 9.11 7.30 -11.73
CA VAL A 129 8.23 6.39 -10.97
C VAL A 129 8.49 4.94 -11.36
N ALA A 130 8.77 4.66 -12.64
CA ALA A 130 9.15 3.32 -13.09
C ALA A 130 10.48 2.85 -12.47
N ALA A 131 11.50 3.71 -12.45
CA ALA A 131 12.77 3.42 -11.81
C ALA A 131 12.60 3.15 -10.31
N LEU A 132 11.83 4.01 -9.62
CA LEU A 132 11.51 3.84 -8.21
C LEU A 132 10.75 2.52 -7.96
N ALA A 133 9.75 2.21 -8.79
CA ALA A 133 8.97 0.98 -8.69
C ALA A 133 9.85 -0.25 -8.92
N GLY A 134 10.77 -0.21 -9.89
CA GLY A 134 11.72 -1.28 -10.16
C GLY A 134 12.67 -1.53 -8.99
N VAL A 135 13.26 -0.47 -8.44
CA VAL A 135 14.12 -0.56 -7.23
C VAL A 135 13.32 -1.11 -6.05
N LEU A 136 12.12 -0.57 -5.79
CA LEU A 136 11.28 -1.03 -4.69
C LEU A 136 10.75 -2.45 -4.87
N ALA A 137 10.52 -2.91 -6.10
CA ALA A 137 10.08 -4.28 -6.37
C ALA A 137 11.18 -5.30 -6.06
N LEU A 138 12.44 -4.97 -6.37
CA LEU A 138 13.59 -5.78 -6.00
C LEU A 138 13.88 -5.68 -4.49
N ALA A 139 13.67 -4.49 -3.92
CA ALA A 139 13.93 -4.21 -2.52
C ALA A 139 12.91 -4.82 -1.57
N VAL A 140 11.65 -4.86 -1.99
CA VAL A 140 10.54 -5.31 -1.17
C VAL A 140 9.81 -6.42 -1.90
N LEU A 141 10.54 -7.51 -2.15
CA LEU A 141 9.96 -8.75 -2.63
C LEU A 141 8.73 -9.09 -1.77
N PRO A 142 7.59 -9.47 -2.37
CA PRO A 142 6.40 -9.83 -1.62
C PRO A 142 6.72 -11.04 -0.73
N SER A 143 6.96 -10.81 0.55
CA SER A 143 7.27 -11.86 1.51
C SER A 143 6.03 -12.18 2.33
N GLY A 144 5.71 -13.46 2.55
CA GLY A 144 4.55 -13.82 3.38
C GLY A 144 4.73 -13.53 4.88
N GLY A 145 5.94 -13.15 5.29
CA GLY A 145 6.33 -12.93 6.69
C GLY A 145 6.59 -11.46 7.05
N PRO A 146 6.82 -11.15 8.33
CA PRO A 146 7.26 -9.82 8.75
C PRO A 146 8.61 -9.47 8.09
N ALA A 147 8.84 -8.19 7.81
CA ALA A 147 10.09 -7.73 7.20
C ALA A 147 11.29 -8.03 8.11
N ASP A 148 12.25 -8.80 7.61
CA ASP A 148 13.44 -9.25 8.34
C ASP A 148 14.72 -8.58 7.77
N ALA A 149 15.76 -8.45 8.60
CA ALA A 149 17.00 -7.73 8.26
C ALA A 149 17.71 -8.29 7.03
N GLY A 150 17.59 -9.60 6.76
CA GLY A 150 18.13 -10.22 5.55
C GLY A 150 17.46 -9.76 4.25
N GLN A 151 16.16 -9.43 4.29
CA GLN A 151 15.44 -8.89 3.13
C GLN A 151 15.93 -7.48 2.80
N LEU A 152 16.27 -6.69 3.82
CA LEU A 152 16.87 -5.36 3.65
C LEU A 152 18.25 -5.42 2.99
N VAL A 153 19.08 -6.42 3.30
CA VAL A 153 20.41 -6.57 2.68
C VAL A 153 20.29 -6.94 1.20
N LEU A 154 19.43 -7.91 0.86
CA LEU A 154 19.18 -8.32 -0.52
C LEU A 154 18.59 -7.18 -1.36
N ALA A 155 17.73 -6.37 -0.73
CA ALA A 155 17.16 -5.17 -1.32
C ALA A 155 18.20 -4.14 -1.74
N VAL A 156 19.14 -3.86 -0.84
CA VAL A 156 20.24 -2.92 -1.07
C VAL A 156 21.15 -3.46 -2.16
N CYS A 157 21.49 -4.75 -2.15
CA CYS A 157 22.29 -5.37 -3.20
C CYS A 157 21.60 -5.30 -4.58
N GLY A 158 20.30 -5.60 -4.65
CA GLY A 158 19.51 -5.52 -5.89
C GLY A 158 19.40 -4.08 -6.43
N GLY A 159 19.19 -3.10 -5.55
CA GLY A 159 19.19 -1.68 -5.89
C GLY A 159 20.54 -1.19 -6.44
N LEU A 160 21.65 -1.58 -5.80
CA LEU A 160 23.00 -1.24 -6.25
C LEU A 160 23.31 -1.83 -7.63
N LEU A 161 22.93 -3.08 -7.88
CA LEU A 161 23.08 -3.71 -9.20
C LEU A 161 22.23 -3.01 -10.27
N GLY A 162 21.00 -2.60 -9.93
CA GLY A 162 20.14 -1.83 -10.84
C GLY A 162 20.74 -0.47 -11.23
N VAL A 163 21.39 0.22 -10.28
CA VAL A 163 22.10 1.49 -10.55
C VAL A 163 23.31 1.27 -11.46
N VAL A 164 24.08 0.20 -11.26
CA VAL A 164 25.23 -0.14 -12.12
C VAL A 164 24.78 -0.38 -13.56
N VAL A 165 23.68 -1.12 -13.76
CA VAL A 165 23.14 -1.40 -15.10
C VAL A 165 22.63 -0.13 -15.78
N LEU A 166 21.98 0.77 -15.04
CA LEU A 166 21.49 2.04 -15.58
C LEU A 166 22.62 3.03 -15.90
N TRP A 167 23.78 2.92 -15.24
CA TRP A 167 24.95 3.75 -15.57
C TRP A 167 25.60 3.30 -16.88
N GLN A 168 25.53 2.00 -17.21
CA GLN A 168 26.14 1.43 -18.42
C GLN A 168 25.28 1.59 -19.68
N ALA A 169 24.10 2.22 -19.60
CA ALA A 169 23.15 2.43 -20.70
C ALA A 169 23.09 3.92 -21.09
#